data_AF-A0AAW0CRA9-F1
#
_entry.id   AF-A0AAW0CRA9-F1
#
_cell.length_a   1.000
_cell.length_b   1.000
_cell.length_c   1.000
_cell.angle_alpha   90.00
_cell.angle_beta   90.00
_cell.angle_gamma   90.00
#
_symmetry.space_group_name_H-M   'P 1'
#
loop_
_entity.id
_entity.type
_entity.pdbx_description
1 polymer ?
#
loop_
_entity_poly.entity_id
_entity_poly.type
_entity_poly.pdbx_seq_one_letter_code
_entity_poly.pdbx_strand_id
1 'polypeptide(L)'
;DLSTIINLVESDLVRLALPHKATHDSEFEAFSVVPFCLDEKYLELTEDECSTISEMLKRSFGWNARTTGDCIVEIKERGPAICSLYPVLRDFNVKHPRNNVLRKWVLDIIEGAEKIY
;
A
#
# COMPACT_ATOMS: atom_id res chain seq x y z
N ASP A 1 -5.18 11.38 -7.21
CA ASP A 1 -5.64 11.99 -5.95
C ASP A 1 -5.78 10.85 -4.93
N LEU A 2 -5.42 11.02 -3.66
CA LEU A 2 -5.59 9.93 -2.68
C LEU A 2 -7.08 9.60 -2.44
N SER A 3 -7.99 10.50 -2.82
CA SER A 3 -9.43 10.23 -2.85
C SER A 3 -9.79 9.06 -3.79
N THR A 4 -8.98 8.77 -4.81
CA THR A 4 -9.13 7.58 -5.66
C THR A 4 -9.00 6.30 -4.83
N ILE A 5 -8.15 6.26 -3.80
CA ILE A 5 -8.00 5.11 -2.89
C ILE A 5 -9.27 4.91 -2.04
N ILE A 6 -10.01 5.99 -1.75
CA ILE A 6 -11.29 5.92 -1.04
C ILE A 6 -12.40 5.44 -2.00
N ASN A 7 -12.39 5.92 -3.26
CA ASN A 7 -13.32 5.48 -4.30
C ASN A 7 -13.16 3.99 -4.67
N LEU A 8 -12.03 3.34 -4.31
CA LEU A 8 -11.86 1.88 -4.39
C LEU A 8 -12.95 1.11 -3.64
N VAL A 9 -13.63 1.74 -2.68
CA VAL A 9 -14.59 1.11 -1.78
C VAL A 9 -16.01 1.08 -2.36
N GLU A 10 -16.35 1.97 -3.29
CA GLU A 10 -17.76 2.27 -3.64
C GLU A 10 -18.22 1.74 -5.01
N SER A 11 -17.33 1.27 -5.89
CA SER A 11 -17.71 0.66 -7.18
C SER A 11 -18.11 -0.82 -7.02
N ASP A 12 -19.42 -1.09 -7.07
CA ASP A 12 -19.99 -2.44 -6.92
C ASP A 12 -19.60 -3.43 -8.04
N LEU A 13 -19.16 -2.94 -9.21
CA LEU A 13 -18.75 -3.78 -10.34
C LEU A 13 -17.40 -4.47 -10.12
N VAL A 14 -16.50 -3.84 -9.37
CA VAL A 14 -15.12 -4.33 -9.16
C VAL A 14 -15.03 -5.22 -7.91
N ARG A 15 -15.98 -5.05 -6.97
CA ARG A 15 -16.16 -5.93 -5.80
C ARG A 15 -16.28 -7.42 -6.18
N LEU A 16 -16.61 -7.77 -7.42
CA LEU A 16 -16.75 -9.18 -7.82
C LEU A 16 -15.48 -9.80 -8.42
N ALA A 17 -14.49 -9.01 -8.85
CA ALA A 17 -13.33 -9.52 -9.59
C ALA A 17 -12.15 -9.96 -8.70
N LEU A 18 -11.90 -9.25 -7.60
CA LEU A 18 -10.83 -9.60 -6.65
C LEU A 18 -11.37 -10.31 -5.41
N PRO A 19 -10.61 -11.28 -4.87
CA PRO A 19 -10.98 -11.96 -3.62
C PRO A 19 -11.07 -10.95 -2.49
N HIS A 20 -12.19 -11.01 -1.75
CA HIS A 20 -12.29 -10.30 -0.48
C HIS A 20 -11.54 -11.07 0.59
N LYS A 21 -10.65 -10.39 1.32
CA LYS A 21 -9.92 -10.97 2.46
C LYS A 21 -10.24 -10.21 3.74
N ALA A 22 -10.44 -10.96 4.82
CA ALA A 22 -10.45 -10.42 6.17
C ALA A 22 -9.04 -9.90 6.52
N THR A 23 -8.95 -9.01 7.51
CA THR A 23 -7.68 -8.36 7.88
C THR A 23 -6.55 -9.34 8.16
N HIS A 24 -6.83 -10.44 8.86
CA HIS A 24 -5.82 -11.45 9.25
C HIS A 24 -5.38 -12.37 8.11
N ASP A 25 -6.12 -12.40 7.00
CA ASP A 25 -5.80 -13.20 5.81
C ASP A 25 -5.14 -12.35 4.70
N SER A 26 -4.96 -11.06 4.97
CA SER A 26 -4.49 -10.06 4.02
C SER A 26 -2.98 -9.94 4.01
N GLU A 27 -2.39 -9.77 2.83
CA GLU A 27 -0.98 -9.43 2.70
C GLU A 27 -0.65 -8.03 3.27
N PHE A 28 -1.68 -7.22 3.55
CA PHE A 28 -1.59 -5.88 4.12
C PHE A 28 -1.98 -5.83 5.62
N GLU A 29 -2.10 -6.98 6.29
CA GLU A 29 -2.45 -7.05 7.73
C GLU A 29 -1.60 -6.07 8.58
N ALA A 30 -0.29 -6.03 8.33
CA ALA A 30 0.66 -5.18 9.06
C ALA A 30 0.31 -3.68 9.03
N PHE A 31 -0.37 -3.21 7.98
CA PHE A 31 -0.79 -1.82 7.84
C PHE A 31 -2.13 -1.52 8.54
N SER A 32 -2.82 -2.56 9.01
CA SER A 32 -4.16 -2.50 9.61
C SER A 32 -4.13 -2.48 11.13
N VAL A 33 -2.96 -2.69 11.73
CA VAL A 33 -2.77 -2.64 13.18
C VAL A 33 -2.95 -1.21 13.66
N VAL A 34 -3.69 -1.02 14.76
CA VAL A 34 -3.94 0.28 15.37
C VAL A 34 -3.41 0.28 16.81
N PRO A 35 -2.43 1.15 17.16
CA PRO A 35 -1.75 2.10 16.28
C PRO A 35 -0.83 1.38 15.26
N PHE A 36 -0.68 1.98 14.07
CA PHE A 36 0.28 1.48 13.09
C PHE A 36 1.71 1.63 13.62
N CYS A 37 2.51 0.58 13.48
CA CYS A 37 3.92 0.58 13.83
C CYS A 37 4.77 0.08 12.67
N LEU A 38 5.98 0.64 12.55
CA LEU A 38 7.00 0.13 11.65
C LEU A 38 7.48 -1.25 12.11
N ASP A 39 7.84 -2.11 11.16
CA ASP A 39 8.53 -3.36 11.48
C ASP A 39 9.93 -3.03 12.02
N GLU A 40 10.19 -3.38 13.29
CA GLU A 40 11.42 -3.06 14.00
C GLU A 40 12.66 -3.62 13.29
N LYS A 41 12.57 -4.81 12.68
CA LYS A 41 13.72 -5.42 12.00
C LYS A 41 14.09 -4.66 10.74
N TYR A 42 13.10 -4.18 9.99
CA TYR A 42 13.36 -3.34 8.83
C TYR A 42 13.82 -1.94 9.24
N LEU A 43 13.32 -1.41 10.35
CA LEU A 43 13.78 -0.13 10.87
C LEU A 43 15.24 -0.18 11.32
N GLU A 44 15.65 -1.24 12.03
CA GLU A 44 17.05 -1.49 12.40
C GLU A 44 17.95 -1.63 11.17
N LEU A 45 17.46 -2.29 10.11
CA LEU A 45 18.25 -2.53 8.91
C LEU A 45 18.40 -1.29 8.04
N THR A 46 17.34 -0.50 7.92
CA THR A 46 17.30 0.63 6.98
C THR A 46 17.68 1.95 7.63
N GLU A 47 17.54 2.06 8.96
CA GLU A 47 17.73 3.28 9.75
C GLU A 47 16.90 4.48 9.25
N ASP A 48 15.88 4.22 8.41
CA ASP A 48 15.04 5.22 7.76
C ASP A 48 13.60 4.73 7.67
N GLU A 49 12.68 5.50 8.24
CA GLU A 49 11.27 5.13 8.31
C GLU A 49 10.63 5.00 6.92
N CYS A 50 11.05 5.85 5.96
CA CYS A 50 10.52 5.80 4.59
C CYS A 50 10.99 4.54 3.85
N SER A 51 12.25 4.16 4.03
CA SER A 51 12.84 2.93 3.51
C SER A 51 12.20 1.71 4.17
N THR A 52 11.93 1.77 5.47
CA THR A 52 11.19 0.75 6.21
C THR A 52 9.79 0.52 5.62
N ILE A 53 9.02 1.58 5.40
CA ILE A 53 7.71 1.50 4.71
C ILE A 53 7.88 0.88 3.33
N SER A 54 8.90 1.30 2.58
CA SER A 54 9.17 0.72 1.26
C SER A 54 9.44 -0.78 1.32
N GLU A 55 10.16 -1.28 2.31
CA GLU A 55 10.40 -2.73 2.48
C GLU A 55 9.12 -3.47 2.88
N MET A 56 8.32 -2.90 3.79
CA MET A 56 7.01 -3.47 4.15
C MET A 56 6.08 -3.55 2.93
N LEU A 57 6.04 -2.53 2.08
CA LEU A 57 5.25 -2.53 0.84
C LEU A 57 5.77 -3.54 -0.18
N LYS A 58 7.09 -3.69 -0.35
CA LYS A 58 7.67 -4.75 -1.20
C LYS A 58 7.27 -6.13 -0.72
N ARG A 59 7.20 -6.34 0.60
CA ARG A 59 6.75 -7.62 1.15
C ARG A 59 5.29 -7.91 0.79
N SER A 60 4.41 -6.93 0.94
CA SER A 60 2.97 -7.11 0.65
C SER A 60 2.65 -7.20 -0.85
N PHE A 61 3.24 -6.34 -1.69
CA PHE A 61 3.01 -6.36 -3.14
C PHE A 61 3.89 -7.37 -3.89
N GLY A 62 4.93 -7.90 -3.24
CA GLY A 62 5.97 -8.72 -3.85
C GLY A 62 7.16 -7.90 -4.34
N TRP A 63 8.36 -8.46 -4.18
CA TRP A 63 9.64 -7.82 -4.50
C TRP A 63 9.76 -7.33 -5.95
N ASN A 64 9.05 -7.99 -6.87
CA ASN A 64 9.08 -7.65 -8.29
C ASN A 64 8.18 -6.47 -8.66
N ALA A 65 7.35 -5.96 -7.73
CA ALA A 65 6.35 -4.94 -8.04
C ALA A 65 6.94 -3.60 -8.53
N ARG A 66 8.27 -3.39 -8.42
CA ARG A 66 8.98 -2.21 -8.95
C ARG A 66 9.99 -2.52 -10.06
N THR A 67 10.20 -3.79 -10.42
CA THR A 67 11.26 -4.20 -11.36
C THR A 67 10.76 -4.54 -12.76
N THR A 68 9.45 -4.70 -12.95
CA THR A 68 8.83 -5.14 -14.23
C THR A 68 8.75 -4.07 -15.31
N GLY A 69 9.32 -2.88 -15.10
CA GLY A 69 9.45 -1.82 -16.11
C GLY A 69 8.17 -1.03 -16.38
N ASP A 70 7.00 -1.62 -16.14
CA ASP A 70 5.70 -0.95 -16.13
C ASP A 70 5.40 -0.22 -14.82
N CYS A 71 6.16 -0.49 -13.75
CA CYS A 71 6.06 0.17 -12.42
C CYS A 71 4.68 0.08 -11.76
N ILE A 72 3.82 -0.83 -12.22
CA ILE A 72 2.45 -0.90 -11.73
C ILE A 72 2.34 -2.04 -10.74
N VAL A 73 1.99 -1.70 -9.49
CA VAL A 73 1.76 -2.70 -8.45
C VAL A 73 0.47 -3.45 -8.73
N GLU A 74 0.55 -4.78 -8.74
CA GLU A 74 -0.62 -5.62 -8.97
C GLU A 74 -1.48 -5.68 -7.69
N ILE A 75 -2.72 -5.20 -7.75
CA ILE A 75 -3.68 -5.33 -6.66
C ILE A 75 -4.36 -6.70 -6.76
N LYS A 76 -4.06 -7.59 -5.81
CA LYS A 76 -4.51 -9.00 -5.82
C LYS A 76 -5.69 -9.30 -4.90
N GLU A 77 -6.06 -8.36 -4.05
CA GLU A 77 -7.07 -8.53 -3.03
C GLU A 77 -7.80 -7.23 -2.75
N ARG A 78 -8.98 -7.35 -2.14
CA ARG A 78 -9.75 -6.23 -1.61
C ARG A 78 -10.14 -6.49 -0.17
N GLY A 79 -10.32 -5.44 0.62
CA GLY A 79 -10.77 -5.56 1.99
C GLY A 79 -10.26 -4.43 2.88
N PRO A 80 -10.57 -4.46 4.18
CA PRO A 80 -10.18 -3.40 5.11
C PRO A 80 -8.67 -3.19 5.18
N ALA A 81 -7.89 -4.24 5.00
CA ALA A 81 -6.46 -4.19 5.22
C ALA A 81 -5.69 -3.42 4.15
N ILE A 82 -5.98 -3.66 2.87
CA ILE A 82 -5.41 -2.84 1.79
C ILE A 82 -5.87 -1.37 1.89
N CYS A 83 -7.11 -1.12 2.34
CA CYS A 83 -7.59 0.24 2.60
C CYS A 83 -6.81 0.96 3.71
N SER A 84 -6.21 0.20 4.64
CA SER A 84 -5.41 0.75 5.74
C SER A 84 -4.07 1.35 5.26
N LEU A 85 -3.68 1.11 4.00
CA LEU A 85 -2.55 1.80 3.37
C LEU A 85 -2.78 3.31 3.26
N TYR A 86 -4.02 3.77 3.02
CA TYR A 86 -4.32 5.19 2.84
C TYR A 86 -3.89 6.06 4.03
N PRO A 87 -4.38 5.81 5.27
CA PRO A 87 -4.00 6.63 6.41
C PRO A 87 -2.50 6.57 6.69
N VAL A 88 -1.87 5.39 6.56
CA VAL A 88 -0.42 5.24 6.77
C VAL A 88 0.37 6.06 5.76
N LEU A 89 0.09 5.91 4.45
CA LEU A 89 0.82 6.63 3.41
C LEU A 89 0.57 8.13 3.46
N ARG A 90 -0.66 8.56 3.80
CA ARG A 90 -0.97 9.98 4.01
C ARG A 90 -0.11 10.56 5.13
N ASP A 91 -0.09 9.90 6.29
CA ASP A 91 0.60 10.41 7.47
C ASP A 91 2.12 10.47 7.24
N PHE A 92 2.69 9.46 6.57
CA PHE A 92 4.10 9.44 6.17
C PHE A 92 4.44 10.47 5.09
N ASN A 93 3.56 10.71 4.12
CA ASN A 93 3.77 11.74 3.10
C ASN A 93 3.69 13.15 3.69
N VAL A 94 2.84 13.37 4.71
CA VAL A 94 2.82 14.63 5.49
C VAL A 94 4.10 14.80 6.30
N LYS A 95 4.60 13.73 6.94
CA LYS A 95 5.84 13.76 7.74
C LYS A 95 7.08 13.95 6.87
N HIS A 96 7.11 13.35 5.68
CA HIS A 96 8.26 13.29 4.79
C HIS A 96 7.94 13.81 3.38
N PRO A 97 7.54 15.09 3.23
CA PRO A 97 6.92 15.59 2.01
C PRO A 97 7.85 15.59 0.80
N ARG A 98 9.18 15.52 0.98
CA ARG A 98 10.18 15.51 -0.11
C ARG A 98 10.68 14.10 -0.45
N ASN A 99 10.18 13.06 0.20
CA ASN A 99 10.63 11.70 -0.04
C ASN A 99 10.04 11.17 -1.37
N ASN A 100 10.87 11.06 -2.40
CA ASN A 100 10.44 10.61 -3.72
C ASN A 100 10.10 9.11 -3.76
N VAL A 101 10.62 8.30 -2.83
CA VAL A 101 10.29 6.87 -2.74
C VAL A 101 8.85 6.69 -2.28
N LEU A 102 8.44 7.39 -1.21
CA LEU A 102 7.05 7.37 -0.73
C LEU A 102 6.08 7.91 -1.77
N ARG A 103 6.40 9.04 -2.41
CA ARG A 103 5.59 9.61 -3.49
C ARG A 103 5.41 8.62 -4.64
N LYS A 104 6.48 7.91 -5.02
CA LYS A 104 6.39 6.88 -6.06
C LYS A 104 5.48 5.72 -5.63
N TRP A 105 5.61 5.22 -4.41
CA TRP A 105 4.69 4.18 -3.91
C TRP A 105 3.23 4.60 -3.96
N VAL A 106 2.92 5.84 -3.57
CA VAL A 106 1.56 6.38 -3.65
C VAL A 106 1.06 6.38 -5.10
N LEU A 107 1.88 6.84 -6.04
CA LEU A 107 1.52 6.85 -7.46
C LEU A 107 1.32 5.45 -8.02
N ASP A 108 2.29 4.55 -7.78
CA ASP A 108 2.24 3.17 -8.27
C ASP A 108 0.96 2.46 -7.75
N ILE A 109 0.60 2.66 -6.47
CA ILE A 109 -0.62 2.11 -5.86
C ILE A 109 -1.89 2.70 -6.46
N ILE A 110 -1.93 4.02 -6.71
CA ILE A 110 -3.08 4.67 -7.36
C ILE A 110 -3.25 4.14 -8.78
N GLU A 111 -2.18 4.03 -9.57
CA GLU A 111 -2.23 3.50 -10.93
C GLU A 111 -2.66 2.02 -10.96
N GLY A 112 -2.15 1.21 -10.02
CA GLY A 112 -2.59 -0.19 -9.85
C GLY A 112 -4.06 -0.30 -9.49
N ALA A 113 -4.55 0.60 -8.63
CA ALA A 113 -5.96 0.74 -8.29
C ALA A 113 -6.81 1.12 -9.52
N GLU A 114 -6.47 2.18 -10.24
CA GLU A 114 -7.22 2.69 -11.41
C GLU A 114 -7.31 1.69 -12.58
N LYS A 115 -6.39 0.72 -12.66
CA LYS A 115 -6.49 -0.36 -13.66
C LYS A 115 -7.50 -1.43 -13.32
N ILE A 116 -7.71 -1.65 -12.03
CA ILE A 116 -8.62 -2.69 -11.54
C ILE A 116 -10.03 -2.12 -11.35
N TYR A 117 -10.14 -0.84 -10.98
CA TYR A 117 -11.38 -0.15 -10.60
C TYR A 117 -11.79 0.97 -11.55
#